data_AF-A0A0L6Z884-F1
#
_entry.id   AF-A0A0L6Z884-F1
#
_cell.length_a   1.000
_cell.length_b   1.000
_cell.length_c   1.000
_cell.angle_alpha   90.00
_cell.angle_beta   90.00
_cell.angle_gamma   90.00
#
_symmetry.space_group_name_H-M   'P 1'
#
loop_
_entity.id
_entity.type
_entity.pdbx_description
1 polymer ?
#
loop_
_entity_poly.entity_id
_entity_poly.type
_entity_poly.pdbx_seq_one_letter_code
_entity_poly.pdbx_strand_id
1 'polypeptide(L)'
;MYSFDKEYVFDSSHINGMYLEENFGKYSISSKVGFFCNFDFNQISNQPHFHNCFELYIITSGEGTFNFDKQSYYIKEGDIFIADPNVIHEISVNNVQNI
;
A
#
# COMPACT_ATOMS: atom_id res chain seq x y z
N MET A 1 3.00 26.02 -13.05
CA MET A 1 3.04 24.74 -13.79
C MET A 1 3.80 23.78 -12.90
N TYR A 2 3.11 22.90 -12.17
CA TYR A 2 3.76 21.91 -11.32
C TYR A 2 4.18 20.75 -12.23
N SER A 3 5.48 20.50 -12.34
CA SER A 3 6.00 19.27 -12.96
C SER A 3 5.87 18.17 -11.90
N PHE A 4 5.21 17.06 -12.27
CA PHE A 4 5.04 15.88 -11.43
C PHE A 4 6.08 14.80 -11.79
N ASP A 5 7.23 15.19 -12.31
CA ASP A 5 8.23 14.25 -12.85
C ASP A 5 9.28 13.87 -11.79
N LYS A 6 8.84 13.50 -10.58
CA LYS A 6 9.72 12.76 -9.66
C LYS A 6 9.44 11.28 -9.86
N GLU A 7 10.29 10.63 -10.64
CA GLU A 7 10.41 9.18 -10.62
C GLU A 7 11.12 8.77 -9.33
N TYR A 8 10.46 7.95 -8.52
CA TYR A 8 11.07 7.32 -7.36
C TYR A 8 11.45 5.89 -7.76
N VAL A 9 12.76 5.61 -7.82
CA VAL A 9 13.26 4.25 -8.01
C VAL A 9 13.32 3.58 -6.64
N PHE A 10 12.48 2.57 -6.43
CA PHE A 10 12.38 1.85 -5.17
C PHE A 10 13.27 0.60 -5.22
N ASP A 11 14.31 0.59 -4.39
CA ASP A 11 15.03 -0.63 -4.01
C ASP A 11 14.45 -1.10 -2.67
N SER A 12 14.06 -2.38 -2.59
CA SER A 12 13.42 -2.98 -1.40
C SER A 12 14.30 -2.90 -0.15
N SER A 13 15.62 -2.79 -0.28
CA SER A 13 16.55 -2.55 0.84
C SER A 13 16.47 -1.12 1.41
N HIS A 14 15.94 -0.16 0.64
CA HIS A 14 15.86 1.27 1.00
C HIS A 14 14.47 1.71 1.50
N ILE A 15 13.46 0.83 1.50
CA ILE A 15 12.13 1.16 2.04
C ILE A 15 12.19 1.30 3.57
N ASN A 16 13.08 0.56 4.24
CA ASN A 16 13.28 0.67 5.68
C ASN A 16 13.74 2.08 6.08
N GLY A 17 12.87 2.80 6.79
CA GLY A 17 13.16 4.17 7.24
C GLY A 17 12.75 5.26 6.23
N MET A 18 12.00 4.93 5.17
CA MET A 18 11.42 5.97 4.31
C MET A 18 10.50 6.88 5.13
N TYR A 19 10.85 8.15 5.12
CA TYR A 19 10.11 9.26 5.69
C TYR A 19 10.03 10.35 4.63
N LEU A 20 8.82 10.76 4.30
CA LEU A 20 8.54 11.87 3.42
C LEU A 20 7.91 12.98 4.27
N GLU A 21 8.43 14.19 4.17
CA GLU A 21 7.75 15.40 4.63
C GLU A 21 7.96 16.45 3.55
N GLU A 22 6.86 16.87 2.93
CA GLU A 22 6.86 17.85 1.85
C GLU A 22 5.83 18.94 2.16
N ASN A 23 6.23 20.20 1.94
CA ASN A 23 5.40 21.37 2.23
C ASN A 23 4.92 22.03 0.93
N PHE A 24 3.62 22.27 0.82
CA PHE A 24 2.96 22.92 -0.31
C PHE A 24 2.22 24.17 0.18
N GLY A 25 2.94 25.28 0.30
CA GLY A 25 2.39 26.52 0.86
C GLY A 25 2.01 26.35 2.33
N LYS A 26 0.71 26.41 2.65
CA LYS A 26 0.18 26.21 4.02
C LYS A 26 -0.16 24.75 4.35
N TYR A 27 0.06 23.84 3.41
CA TYR A 27 -0.26 22.42 3.54
C TYR A 27 1.03 21.62 3.68
N SER A 28 0.97 20.50 4.40
CA SER A 28 2.06 19.54 4.48
C SER A 28 1.54 18.13 4.18
N ILE A 29 2.39 17.34 3.53
CA ILE A 29 2.19 15.91 3.35
C ILE A 29 3.33 15.24 4.09
N SER A 30 2.99 14.36 5.03
CA SER A 30 3.97 13.50 5.69
C SER A 30 3.60 12.05 5.50
N SER A 31 4.59 11.21 5.19
CA SER A 31 4.44 9.76 5.15
C SER A 31 5.63 9.09 5.84
N LYS A 32 5.39 7.94 6.42
CA LYS A 32 6.42 7.06 6.99
C LYS A 32 6.05 5.62 6.69
N VAL A 33 7.04 4.75 6.60
CA VAL A 33 6.73 3.31 6.58
C VAL A 33 6.07 2.91 7.89
N GLY A 34 4.84 2.42 7.80
CA GLY A 34 4.09 1.89 8.93
C GLY A 34 4.58 0.49 9.29
N PHE A 35 4.36 -0.46 8.38
CA PHE A 35 4.62 -1.88 8.61
C PHE A 35 5.07 -2.57 7.32
N PHE A 36 5.87 -3.63 7.48
CA PHE A 36 6.09 -4.62 6.45
C PHE A 36 5.14 -5.79 6.71
N CYS A 37 4.29 -6.08 5.74
CA CYS A 37 3.29 -7.13 5.86
C CYS A 37 3.69 -8.31 4.97
N ASN A 38 3.58 -9.52 5.51
CA ASN A 38 3.63 -10.75 4.74
C ASN A 38 2.30 -11.47 4.92
N PHE A 39 1.68 -11.86 3.81
CA PHE A 39 0.44 -12.61 3.82
C PHE A 39 0.70 -14.00 3.25
N ASP A 40 0.42 -15.02 4.06
CA ASP A 40 0.64 -16.43 3.75
C ASP A 40 -0.49 -17.29 4.32
N PHE A 41 -0.32 -18.61 4.35
CA PHE A 41 -1.32 -19.52 4.90
C PHE A 41 -1.63 -19.33 6.39
N ASN A 42 -0.71 -18.72 7.15
CA ASN A 42 -0.90 -18.45 8.57
C ASN A 42 -1.62 -17.12 8.79
N GLN A 43 -1.48 -16.19 7.86
CA GLN A 43 -2.17 -14.90 7.87
C GLN A 43 -2.52 -14.48 6.45
N ILE A 44 -3.71 -14.88 6.00
CA ILE A 44 -4.13 -14.67 4.60
C ILE A 44 -4.49 -13.21 4.27
N SER A 45 -4.74 -12.37 5.27
CA SER A 45 -5.11 -10.97 5.07
C SER A 45 -4.83 -10.10 6.30
N ASN A 46 -4.91 -8.78 6.11
CA ASN A 46 -4.95 -7.80 7.21
C ASN A 46 -6.37 -7.56 7.77
N GLN A 47 -7.36 -8.34 7.33
CA GLN A 47 -8.78 -8.22 7.63
C GLN A 47 -9.41 -6.88 7.15
N PRO A 48 -10.73 -6.84 6.88
CA PRO A 48 -11.41 -5.59 6.54
C PRO A 48 -11.33 -4.56 7.66
N HIS A 49 -10.80 -3.37 7.37
CA HIS A 49 -10.65 -2.29 8.35
C HIS A 49 -10.64 -0.90 7.67
N PHE A 50 -10.60 0.16 8.49
CA PHE A 50 -10.44 1.54 8.03
C PHE A 50 -9.73 2.38 9.10
N HIS A 51 -9.19 3.52 8.70
CA HIS A 51 -8.60 4.53 9.59
C HIS A 51 -8.76 5.92 8.97
N ASN A 52 -8.40 6.98 9.69
CA ASN A 52 -8.65 8.37 9.28
C ASN A 52 -7.50 9.00 8.49
N CYS A 53 -6.56 8.21 7.97
CA CYS A 53 -5.48 8.67 7.11
C CYS A 53 -5.49 7.96 5.76
N PHE A 54 -4.75 8.50 4.80
CA PHE A 54 -4.44 7.75 3.58
C PHE A 54 -3.44 6.65 3.93
N GLU A 55 -3.58 5.49 3.31
CA GLU A 55 -2.59 4.42 3.42
C GLU A 55 -2.06 4.04 2.05
N LEU A 56 -0.74 4.16 1.88
CA LEU A 56 -0.03 3.85 0.66
C LEU A 56 0.57 2.46 0.77
N TYR A 57 0.33 1.63 -0.23
CA TYR A 57 0.87 0.28 -0.34
C TYR A 57 1.83 0.18 -1.51
N ILE A 58 2.91 -0.57 -1.31
CA ILE A 58 3.88 -0.94 -2.34
C ILE A 58 4.04 -2.46 -2.26
N ILE A 59 3.71 -3.17 -3.34
CA ILE A 59 3.82 -4.63 -3.36
C ILE A 59 5.25 -5.01 -3.75
N THR A 60 6.01 -5.44 -2.76
CA THR A 60 7.44 -5.76 -2.94
C THR A 60 7.68 -7.15 -3.54
N SER A 61 6.70 -8.06 -3.46
CA SER A 61 6.77 -9.42 -4.02
C SER A 61 5.41 -10.11 -3.97
N GLY A 62 5.16 -11.04 -4.89
CA GLY A 62 3.96 -11.88 -4.88
C GLY A 62 2.73 -11.23 -5.52
N GLU A 63 1.56 -11.80 -5.25
CA GLU A 63 0.28 -11.37 -5.82
C GLU A 63 -0.87 -11.58 -4.83
N GLY A 64 -1.97 -10.84 -5.01
CA GLY A 64 -3.12 -10.90 -4.12
C GLY A 64 -4.31 -10.10 -4.64
N THR A 65 -5.23 -9.79 -3.73
CA THR A 65 -6.41 -8.96 -3.98
C THR A 65 -6.44 -7.80 -2.99
N PHE A 66 -6.69 -6.61 -3.51
CA PHE A 66 -7.06 -5.43 -2.73
C PHE A 66 -8.57 -5.22 -2.84
N ASN A 67 -9.29 -5.39 -1.73
CA ASN A 67 -10.70 -5.06 -1.64
C ASN A 67 -10.84 -3.62 -1.18
N PHE A 68 -11.45 -2.76 -2.00
CA PHE A 68 -11.60 -1.34 -1.72
C PHE A 68 -12.86 -0.77 -2.39
N ASP A 69 -13.65 -0.02 -1.64
CA ASP A 69 -14.90 0.62 -2.09
C ASP A 69 -15.82 -0.32 -2.92
N LYS A 70 -16.11 -1.51 -2.35
CA LYS A 70 -16.95 -2.55 -2.97
C LYS A 70 -16.40 -3.11 -4.29
N GLN A 71 -15.15 -2.81 -4.63
CA GLN A 71 -14.45 -3.35 -5.77
C GLN A 71 -13.29 -4.21 -5.29
N SER A 72 -12.86 -5.14 -6.14
CA SER A 72 -11.71 -6.00 -5.91
C SER A 72 -10.74 -5.79 -7.05
N TYR A 73 -9.50 -5.48 -6.69
CA TYR A 73 -8.40 -5.23 -7.62
C TYR A 73 -7.38 -6.35 -7.43
N TYR A 74 -7.00 -7.01 -8.52
CA TYR A 74 -5.85 -7.90 -8.49
C TYR A 74 -4.58 -7.04 -8.41
N ILE A 75 -3.69 -7.40 -7.49
CA ILE A 75 -2.44 -6.67 -7.21
C ILE A 75 -1.27 -7.64 -7.32
N LYS A 76 -0.12 -7.15 -7.76
CA LYS A 76 1.12 -7.93 -7.93
C LYS A 76 2.36 -7.09 -7.64
N GLU A 77 3.51 -7.75 -7.59
CA GLU A 77 4.82 -7.13 -7.44
C GLU A 77 5.00 -5.91 -8.37
N GLY A 78 5.42 -4.79 -7.77
CA GLY A 78 5.62 -3.50 -8.43
C GLY A 78 4.39 -2.59 -8.41
N ASP A 79 3.19 -3.09 -8.09
CA ASP A 79 2.01 -2.25 -7.97
C ASP A 79 2.10 -1.31 -6.75
N ILE A 80 1.60 -0.08 -6.95
CA ILE A 80 1.47 0.94 -5.92
C ILE A 80 0.01 1.42 -5.91
N PHE A 81 -0.63 1.43 -4.75
CA PHE A 81 -2.01 1.87 -4.61
C PHE A 81 -2.25 2.53 -3.25
N ILE A 82 -3.37 3.24 -3.15
CA ILE A 82 -3.74 4.04 -1.99
C ILE A 82 -5.15 3.68 -1.52
N ALA A 83 -5.33 3.56 -0.21
CA ALA A 83 -6.64 3.50 0.42
C ALA A 83 -7.02 4.88 0.98
N ASP A 84 -8.25 5.31 0.70
CA ASP A 84 -8.78 6.58 1.16
C ASP A 84 -9.15 6.56 2.66
N PRO A 85 -9.05 7.72 3.36
CA PRO A 85 -9.50 7.85 4.73
C PRO A 85 -10.96 7.43 4.90
N ASN A 86 -11.21 6.64 5.95
CA ASN A 86 -12.53 6.17 6.37
C ASN A 86 -13.26 5.29 5.34
N VAL A 87 -12.54 4.72 4.36
CA VAL A 87 -13.07 3.71 3.44
C VAL A 87 -12.58 2.34 3.89
N ILE A 88 -13.50 1.35 3.96
CA ILE A 88 -13.14 -0.02 4.31
C ILE A 88 -12.24 -0.62 3.23
N HIS A 89 -11.13 -1.21 3.64
CA HIS A 89 -10.18 -1.88 2.77
C HIS A 89 -9.58 -3.14 3.40
N GLU A 90 -9.09 -4.03 2.54
CA GLU A 90 -8.38 -5.26 2.90
C GLU A 90 -7.40 -5.65 1.79
N ILE A 91 -6.23 -6.13 2.18
CA ILE A 91 -5.32 -6.88 1.30
C ILE A 91 -5.36 -8.34 1.73
N SER A 92 -5.59 -9.22 0.77
CA SER A 92 -5.58 -10.66 0.99
C SER A 92 -4.84 -11.40 -0.11
N VAL A 93 -4.31 -12.56 0.23
CA VAL A 93 -3.87 -13.56 -0.74
C VAL A 93 -5.00 -14.57 -0.92
N ASN A 94 -5.43 -14.80 -2.17
CA ASN A 94 -6.39 -15.87 -2.44
C ASN A 94 -5.69 -17.20 -2.21
N ASN A 95 -6.42 -18.15 -1.62
CA ASN A 95 -5.97 -19.51 -1.35
C ASN A 95 -5.02 -20.03 -2.44
N VAL A 96 -3.80 -20.40 -2.03
CA VAL A 96 -2.90 -21.28 -2.77
C VAL A 96 -3.60 -22.64 -2.86
N GLN A 97 -4.53 -22.78 -3.79
CA GLN A 97 -5.03 -24.10 -4.17
C GLN A 97 -4.05 -24.69 -5.17
N ASN A 98 -3.44 -25.80 -4.75
CA ASN A 98 -2.66 -26.79 -5.51
C ASN A 98 -1.14 -26.68 -5.42
N ILE A 99 -0.58 -27.24 -4.32
CA ILE A 99 0.56 -28.15 -4.42
C ILE A 99 0.13 -29.48 -3.81
#